data_AF-A0A1H4KTN2-F1
#
_entry.id   AF-A0A1H4KTN2-F1
#
_cell.length_a   1.000
_cell.length_b   1.000
_cell.length_c   1.000
_cell.angle_alpha   90.00
_cell.angle_beta   90.00
_cell.angle_gamma   90.00
#
_symmetry.space_group_name_H-M   'P 1'
#
loop_
_entity.id
_entity.type
_entity.pdbx_description
1 polymer ?
#
loop_
_entity_poly.entity_id
_entity_poly.type
_entity_poly.pdbx_seq_one_letter_code
_entity_poly.pdbx_strand_id
1 'polypeptide(L)' 'MTNSTVQNQWLHAVQDRTTEMRRWLDADNNSETLMAHLHHEPVDAAWLRTYQRLGRDLMSAVGNAQEQLPRRR' A
#
# COMPACT_ATOMS: atom_id res chain seq x y z
N MET A 1 11.14 -24.60 -13.46
CA MET A 1 10.70 -24.42 -12.05
C MET A 1 10.99 -22.99 -11.59
N THR A 2 10.35 -21.97 -12.18
CA THR A 2 10.74 -20.55 -11.95
C THR A 2 9.55 -19.60 -11.79
N ASN A 3 8.42 -19.86 -12.45
CA ASN A 3 7.27 -18.95 -12.41
C ASN A 3 6.57 -18.89 -11.03
N SER A 4 6.47 -20.01 -10.31
CA SER A 4 5.78 -20.06 -9.02
C SER A 4 6.51 -19.27 -7.92
N THR A 5 7.85 -19.28 -7.93
CA THR A 5 8.67 -18.56 -6.94
C THR A 5 8.58 -17.05 -7.15
N VAL A 6 8.62 -16.61 -8.41
CA VAL A 6 8.50 -15.19 -8.77
C VAL A 6 7.11 -14.67 -8.43
N GLN A 7 6.04 -15.42 -8.75
CA GLN A 7 4.67 -15.04 -8.39
C GLN A 7 4.47 -14.92 -6.87
N ASN A 8 5.05 -15.82 -6.07
CA ASN A 8 5.00 -15.72 -4.61
C ASN A 8 5.71 -14.47 -4.08
N GLN A 9 6.85 -14.09 -4.66
CA GLN A 9 7.58 -12.88 -4.23
C GLN A 9 6.78 -11.60 -4.42
N TRP A 10 6.06 -11.45 -5.54
CA TRP A 10 5.22 -10.26 -5.77
C TRP A 10 4.01 -10.23 -4.85
N LEU A 11 3.40 -11.39 -4.59
CA LEU A 11 2.29 -11.47 -3.65
C LEU A 11 2.74 -11.10 -2.23
N HIS A 12 3.92 -11.56 -1.80
CA HIS A 12 4.50 -11.18 -0.52
C HIS A 12 4.79 -9.68 -0.46
N ALA A 13 5.33 -9.07 -1.53
CA ALA A 13 5.54 -7.63 -1.57
C ALA A 13 4.24 -6.83 -1.38
N VAL A 14 3.12 -7.27 -1.99
CA VAL A 14 1.81 -6.65 -1.77
C VAL A 14 1.35 -6.81 -0.32
N GLN A 15 1.52 -8.00 0.25
CA GLN A 15 1.16 -8.28 1.64
C GLN A 15 1.95 -7.43 2.63
N ASP A 16 3.26 -7.29 2.40
CA ASP A 16 4.15 -6.49 3.24
C ASP A 16 3.74 -5.01 3.22
N ARG A 17 3.52 -4.44 2.03
CA ARG A 17 3.09 -3.04 1.90
C ARG A 17 1.69 -2.78 2.47
N THR A 18 0.78 -3.74 2.33
CA THR A 18 -0.54 -3.66 2.96
C THR A 18 -0.42 -3.68 4.48
N THR A 19 0.44 -4.53 5.02
CA THR A 19 0.70 -4.63 6.47
C THR A 19 1.36 -3.36 7.01
N GLU A 20 2.30 -2.79 6.27
CA GLU A 20 2.96 -1.52 6.62
C GLU A 20 1.94 -0.38 6.70
N MET A 21 1.10 -0.22 5.67
CA MET A 21 0.03 0.78 5.66
C MET A 21 -0.93 0.60 6.83
N ARG A 22 -1.36 -0.63 7.09
CA ARG A 22 -2.25 -0.95 8.20
C ARG A 22 -1.62 -0.59 9.54
N ARG A 23 -0.38 -1.02 9.79
CA ARG A 23 0.33 -0.72 11.04
C ARG A 23 0.50 0.78 11.25
N TRP A 24 0.74 1.53 10.17
CA TRP A 24 0.85 2.98 10.25
C TRP A 24 -0.50 3.63 10.60
N LEU A 25 -1.61 3.18 10.01
CA LEU A 25 -2.95 3.67 10.35
C LEU A 25 -3.39 3.30 11.78
N ASP A 26 -3.01 2.11 12.25
CA ASP A 26 -3.28 1.61 13.60
C ASP A 26 -2.42 2.34 14.67
N ALA A 27 -1.37 3.05 14.25
CA ALA A 27 -0.51 3.80 15.15
C ALA A 27 -1.01 5.25 15.35
N ASP A 28 -0.90 5.73 16.58
CA ASP A 28 -1.22 7.12 16.95
C ASP A 28 -2.66 7.51 16.56
N ASN A 29 -2.88 8.75 16.14
CA ASN A 29 -4.17 9.27 15.66
C ASN A 29 -4.28 9.23 14.12
N ASN A 30 -3.52 8.36 13.45
CA ASN A 30 -3.46 8.32 11.98
C ASN A 30 -4.79 7.90 11.33
N SER A 31 -5.54 6.99 11.97
CA SER A 31 -6.88 6.61 11.48
C SER A 31 -7.88 7.76 11.58
N GLU A 32 -7.86 8.52 12.66
CA GLU A 32 -8.72 9.72 12.82
C GLU A 32 -8.31 10.81 11.83
N THR A 33 -6.99 11.02 11.65
CA THR A 33 -6.45 11.99 10.70
C THR A 33 -6.78 11.61 9.26
N LEU A 34 -6.82 10.31 8.93
CA LEU A 34 -7.31 9.84 7.63
C LEU A 34 -8.78 10.21 7.43
N MET A 35 -9.63 10.00 8.43
CA MET A 35 -11.05 10.38 8.35
C MET A 35 -11.19 11.89 8.13
N ALA A 36 -10.46 12.72 8.87
CA ALA A 36 -10.43 14.17 8.67
C ALA A 36 -10.00 14.55 7.24
N HIS A 37 -8.93 13.94 6.72
CA HIS A 37 -8.47 14.15 5.36
C HIS A 37 -9.54 13.80 4.31
N LEU A 38 -10.26 12.67 4.49
CA LEU A 38 -11.35 12.25 3.61
C LEU A 38 -12.56 13.20 3.68
N HIS A 39 -12.74 13.88 4.81
CA HIS A 39 -13.73 14.95 4.98
C HIS A 39 -13.26 16.31 4.42
N HIS A 40 -12.12 16.35 3.73
CA HIS A 40 -11.51 17.56 3.17
C HIS A 40 -11.04 18.56 4.24
N GLU A 41 -10.80 18.08 5.46
CA GLU A 41 -10.20 18.89 6.52
C GLU A 41 -8.69 19.00 6.29
N PRO A 42 -8.07 20.14 6.68
CA PRO A 42 -6.63 20.29 6.61
C PRO A 42 -5.96 19.32 7.58
N VAL A 43 -4.94 18.63 7.09
CA VAL A 43 -4.12 17.71 7.90
C VAL A 43 -2.66 18.14 7.85
N ASP A 44 -1.87 17.65 8.80
CA ASP A 44 -0.44 17.93 8.84
C ASP A 44 0.27 17.48 7.55
N ALA A 45 1.22 18.30 7.09
CA ALA A 45 1.93 18.06 5.83
C ALA A 45 2.87 16.85 5.92
N ALA A 46 3.46 16.56 7.09
CA ALA A 46 4.30 15.39 7.29
C ALA A 46 3.45 14.10 7.34
N TRP A 47 2.27 14.17 7.96
CA TRP A 47 1.27 13.12 7.89
C TRP A 47 0.90 12.81 6.43
N LEU A 48 0.53 13.82 5.65
CA LEU A 48 0.09 13.66 4.26
C LEU A 48 1.20 13.05 3.38
N ARG A 49 2.45 13.50 3.54
CA ARG A 49 3.60 12.92 2.82
C ARG A 49 3.78 11.43 3.13
N THR A 50 3.60 11.04 4.39
CA THR A 50 3.75 9.65 4.80
C THR A 50 2.63 8.78 4.24
N TYR A 51 1.37 9.24 4.34
CA TYR A 51 0.22 8.58 3.74
C TYR A 51 0.40 8.37 2.22
N GLN A 52 0.79 9.41 1.49
CA GLN A 52 1.00 9.35 0.04
C GLN A 52 2.14 8.39 -0.33
N ARG A 53 3.24 8.39 0.44
CA ARG A 53 4.35 7.47 0.21
C ARG A 53 3.89 6.02 0.35
N LEU A 54 3.22 5.69 1.45
CA LEU A 54 2.73 4.33 1.70
C LEU A 54 1.71 3.88 0.64
N GLY A 55 0.81 4.77 0.24
CA GLY A 55 -0.14 4.50 -0.85
C GLY A 55 0.56 4.24 -2.19
N ARG A 56 1.59 5.02 -2.53
CA ARG A 56 2.39 4.82 -3.75
C ARG A 56 3.14 3.49 -3.72
N ASP A 57 3.75 3.15 -2.60
CA ASP A 57 4.52 1.91 -2.46
C ASP A 57 3.61 0.68 -2.59
N LEU A 58 2.41 0.74 -2.00
CA LEU A 58 1.39 -0.30 -2.16
C LEU A 58 0.92 -0.43 -3.61
N MET A 59 0.57 0.68 -4.27
CA MET A 59 0.13 0.67 -5.67
C MET A 59 1.21 0.14 -6.61
N SER A 60 2.48 0.47 -6.35
CA SER A 60 3.62 -0.06 -7.10
C SER A 60 3.73 -1.58 -6.94
N ALA A 61 3.62 -2.09 -5.70
CA ALA A 61 3.64 -3.54 -5.45
C ALA A 61 2.49 -4.27 -6.16
N VAL A 62 1.28 -3.70 -6.13
CA VAL A 62 0.11 -4.25 -6.83
C VAL A 62 0.32 -4.26 -8.34
N GLY A 63 0.82 -3.16 -8.92
CA GLY A 63 1.12 -3.06 -10.35
C GLY A 63 2.11 -4.14 -10.79
N ASN A 64 3.23 -4.28 -10.07
CA ASN A 64 4.22 -5.32 -10.34
C ASN A 64 3.64 -6.74 -10.26
N ALA A 65 2.76 -7.00 -9.29
CA ALA A 65 2.08 -8.29 -9.17
C ALA A 65 1.10 -8.56 -10.33
N GLN A 66 0.36 -7.53 -10.77
CA GLN A 66 -0.60 -7.63 -11.87
C GLN A 66 0.09 -7.85 -13.23
N GLU A 67 1.23 -7.20 -13.49
CA GLU A 67 1.99 -7.38 -14.73
C GLU A 67 2.57 -8.80 -14.87
N GLN A 68 2.80 -9.49 -13.75
CA GLN A 68 3.40 -10.82 -13.68
C GLN A 68 2.36 -11.95 -13.67
N LEU A 69 1.09 -11.62 -13.45
CA LEU A 69 -0.02 -12.56 -13.64
C LEU A 69 -0.26 -12.72 -15.15
N PRO A 70 -0.11 -13.93 -15.73
CA PRO A 70 -0.44 -14.14 -17.13
C PRO A 70 -1.92 -13.80 -17.33
N ARG A 71 -2.21 -12.82 -18.20
CA ARG A 71 -3.58 -12.53 -18.62
C ARG A 71 -4.17 -13.83 -19.16
N ARG A 72 -5.08 -14.45 -18.41
CA ARG A 72 -5.87 -15.57 -18.93
C ARG A 72 -6.74 -15.01 -20.04
N ARG A 73 -6.34 -15.33 -21.27
CA ARG A 73 -7.11 -15.09 -22.50
C ARG A 73 -8.26 -16.07 -22.57
#